data_AF-A0A6P8W2W2-F1
#
_entry.id   AF-A0A6P8W2W2-F1
#
_cell.length_a   1.000
_cell.length_b   1.000
_cell.length_c   1.000
_cell.angle_alpha   90.00
_cell.angle_beta   90.00
_cell.angle_gamma   90.00
#
_symmetry.space_group_name_H-M   'P 1'
#
loop_
_entity.id
_entity.type
_entity.pdbx_description
1 polymer ?
#
loop_
_entity_poly.entity_id
_entity_poly.type
_entity_poly.pdbx_seq_one_letter_code
_entity_poly.pdbx_strand_id
1 'polypeptide(L)'
;MIKTIVFGRYELDTWYHSPYPEEYARLGRLYMCEFCLKYMKSQTILRRHMAKCVWKHPPGDEIYRKGNISVFEVDGKKNKIYCQNLCLLAKLFLDHKTLYYDVEPFLFYAMTESDSTGCHLVGYFSKEKNSFLNYNVSCILTMPQYMRQGYGKMLIDFSYLLSKVEEKVGSPERPLSDLGLISYRSYWKEVLLRYLHDFQGKEISIKGQDSLK
;
A
#
# COMPACT_ATOMS: atom_id res chain seq x y z
N MET A 1 3.81 7.07 -23.11
CA MET A 1 3.01 7.09 -21.86
C MET A 1 2.25 5.79 -21.77
N ILE A 2 2.36 5.10 -20.64
CA ILE A 2 1.60 3.87 -20.37
C ILE A 2 0.13 4.25 -20.20
N LYS A 3 -0.75 3.52 -20.88
CA LYS A 3 -2.21 3.70 -20.81
C LYS A 3 -2.86 2.58 -20.00
N THR A 4 -2.36 1.36 -20.16
CA THR A 4 -2.90 0.18 -19.47
C THR A 4 -1.83 -0.73 -18.89
N ILE A 5 -2.18 -1.46 -17.84
CA ILE A 5 -1.37 -2.56 -17.31
C ILE A 5 -2.21 -3.83 -17.21
N VAL A 6 -1.58 -4.98 -17.46
CA VAL A 6 -2.14 -6.30 -17.16
C VAL A 6 -1.53 -6.77 -15.85
N PHE A 7 -2.36 -6.97 -14.83
CA PHE A 7 -1.96 -7.35 -13.48
C PHE A 7 -2.83 -8.51 -12.98
N GLY A 8 -2.26 -9.71 -12.93
CA GLY A 8 -3.03 -10.94 -12.67
C GLY A 8 -4.11 -11.14 -13.73
N ARG A 9 -5.36 -11.31 -13.30
CA ARG A 9 -6.55 -11.43 -14.18
C ARG A 9 -7.12 -10.08 -14.65
N TYR A 10 -6.55 -8.96 -14.22
CA TYR A 10 -7.10 -7.62 -14.46
C TYR A 10 -6.34 -6.89 -15.55
N GLU A 11 -7.07 -6.11 -16.34
CA GLU A 11 -6.54 -5.03 -17.16
C GLU A 11 -6.98 -3.71 -16.55
N LEU A 12 -6.03 -2.83 -16.27
CA LEU A 12 -6.25 -1.60 -15.52
C LEU A 12 -5.78 -0.40 -16.33
N ASP A 13 -6.65 0.60 -16.47
CA ASP A 13 -6.29 1.91 -16.99
C ASP A 13 -5.45 2.68 -15.96
N THR A 14 -4.36 3.29 -16.41
CA THR A 14 -3.45 4.07 -15.56
C THR A 14 -3.85 5.54 -15.55
N TRP A 15 -3.67 6.21 -14.42
CA TRP A 15 -4.16 7.59 -14.23
C TRP A 15 -3.07 8.64 -14.41
N TYR A 16 -1.84 8.31 -14.03
CA TYR A 16 -0.71 9.24 -14.02
C TYR A 16 0.51 8.65 -14.72
N HIS A 17 1.42 9.53 -15.11
CA HIS A 17 2.74 9.12 -15.59
C HIS A 17 3.54 8.45 -14.47
N SER A 18 4.20 7.33 -14.79
CA SER A 18 5.19 6.65 -13.96
C SER A 18 6.49 6.47 -14.75
N PRO A 19 7.67 6.71 -14.15
CA PRO A 19 8.97 6.75 -14.83
C PRO A 19 9.55 5.34 -15.05
N TYR A 20 8.77 4.47 -15.70
CA TYR A 20 9.31 3.22 -16.24
C TYR A 20 10.36 3.50 -17.33
N PRO A 21 11.36 2.61 -17.53
CA PRO A 21 12.37 2.85 -18.57
C PRO A 21 11.72 3.03 -19.96
N GLU A 22 12.29 3.93 -20.78
CA GLU A 22 11.67 4.44 -22.01
C GLU A 22 11.24 3.33 -22.99
N GLU A 23 12.05 2.28 -23.09
CA GLU A 23 11.79 1.08 -23.90
C GLU A 23 10.50 0.33 -23.52
N TYR A 24 9.99 0.52 -22.30
CA TYR A 24 8.73 0.02 -21.78
C TYR A 24 7.64 1.10 -21.87
N ALA A 25 7.95 2.34 -21.49
CA ALA A 25 6.99 3.45 -21.43
C ALA A 25 6.38 3.81 -22.79
N ARG A 26 7.11 3.55 -23.89
CA ARG A 26 6.64 3.76 -25.27
C ARG A 26 5.65 2.72 -25.78
N LEU A 27 5.53 1.57 -25.12
CA LEU A 27 4.65 0.48 -25.56
C LEU A 27 3.17 0.77 -25.30
N GLY A 28 2.85 1.73 -24.42
CA GLY A 28 1.48 2.04 -24.02
C GLY A 28 0.82 0.99 -23.11
N ARG A 29 1.39 -0.23 -23.04
CA ARG A 29 0.88 -1.35 -22.23
C ARG A 29 2.01 -2.10 -21.54
N LEU A 30 1.84 -2.40 -20.25
CA LEU A 30 2.76 -3.26 -19.50
C LEU A 30 2.07 -4.54 -19.02
N TYR A 31 2.86 -5.59 -18.92
CA TYR A 31 2.43 -6.87 -18.35
C TYR A 31 3.20 -7.09 -17.06
N MET A 32 2.50 -7.27 -15.94
CA MET A 32 3.11 -7.31 -14.62
C MET A 32 2.83 -8.64 -13.93
N CYS A 33 3.87 -9.20 -13.31
CA CYS A 33 3.71 -10.33 -12.40
C CYS A 33 3.03 -9.84 -11.12
N GLU A 34 1.89 -10.44 -10.76
CA GLU A 34 1.13 -10.00 -9.58
C GLU A 34 1.82 -10.30 -8.24
N PHE A 35 2.80 -11.22 -8.25
CA PHE A 35 3.51 -11.63 -7.04
C PHE A 35 4.83 -10.87 -6.86
N CYS A 36 5.75 -10.90 -7.83
CA CYS A 36 7.06 -10.24 -7.69
C CYS A 36 7.10 -8.82 -8.26
N LEU A 37 5.99 -8.35 -8.85
CA LEU A 37 5.81 -7.01 -9.42
C LEU A 37 6.72 -6.67 -10.60
N LYS A 38 7.49 -7.63 -11.12
CA LYS A 38 8.28 -7.44 -12.33
C LYS A 38 7.36 -7.03 -13.48
N TYR A 39 7.79 -6.07 -14.28
CA TYR A 39 7.11 -5.60 -15.49
C TYR A 39 7.78 -6.13 -16.76
N MET A 40 6.99 -6.38 -17.80
CA MET A 40 7.39 -7.06 -19.04
C MET A 40 6.67 -6.44 -20.26
N LYS A 41 7.25 -6.67 -21.45
CA LYS A 41 6.80 -6.07 -22.72
C LYS A 41 5.64 -6.81 -23.40
N SER A 42 5.39 -8.08 -23.06
CA SER A 42 4.34 -8.88 -23.73
C SER A 42 3.78 -10.00 -22.86
N GLN A 43 2.54 -10.42 -23.18
CA GLN A 43 1.86 -11.55 -22.54
C GLN A 43 2.66 -12.86 -22.63
N THR A 44 3.38 -13.08 -23.74
CA THR A 44 4.21 -14.28 -23.92
C THR A 44 5.42 -14.29 -22.98
N ILE A 45 6.01 -13.12 -22.70
CA ILE A 45 7.07 -13.02 -21.69
C ILE A 45 6.50 -13.23 -20.30
N LEU A 46 5.35 -12.62 -19.98
CA LEU A 46 4.66 -12.81 -18.70
C LEU A 46 4.34 -14.28 -18.43
N ARG A 47 3.75 -15.00 -19.39
CA ARG A 47 3.46 -16.44 -19.24
C ARG A 47 4.71 -17.26 -18.94
N ARG A 48 5.81 -17.02 -19.66
CA ARG A 48 7.10 -17.68 -19.38
C ARG A 48 7.67 -17.33 -18.01
N HIS A 49 7.47 -16.08 -17.57
CA HIS A 49 7.87 -15.66 -16.23
C HIS A 49 7.04 -16.36 -15.16
N MET A 50 5.71 -16.39 -15.28
CA MET A 50 4.82 -17.05 -14.31
C MET A 50 5.08 -18.55 -14.17
N ALA A 51 5.51 -19.23 -15.24
CA ALA A 51 5.91 -20.63 -15.19
C ALA A 51 7.20 -20.89 -14.38
N LYS A 52 8.01 -19.85 -14.12
CA LYS A 52 9.28 -19.94 -13.40
C LYS A 52 9.30 -19.14 -12.09
N CYS A 53 8.35 -18.24 -11.90
CA CYS A 53 8.29 -17.37 -10.74
C CYS A 53 7.95 -18.18 -9.50
N VAL A 54 8.85 -18.18 -8.52
CA VAL A 54 8.68 -18.88 -7.24
C VAL A 54 7.82 -18.11 -6.25
N TRP A 55 7.56 -16.82 -6.51
CA TRP A 55 6.83 -15.94 -5.62
C TRP A 55 5.33 -16.21 -5.67
N LYS A 56 4.71 -16.32 -4.49
CA LYS A 56 3.25 -16.49 -4.30
C LYS A 56 2.64 -15.50 -3.33
N HIS A 57 3.46 -14.62 -2.77
CA HIS A 57 3.10 -13.56 -1.83
C HIS A 57 4.22 -12.51 -1.85
N PRO A 58 4.03 -11.32 -1.26
CA PRO A 58 5.09 -10.34 -1.06
C PRO A 58 6.30 -10.91 -0.28
N PRO A 59 7.51 -10.38 -0.47
CA PRO A 59 8.64 -10.65 0.42
C PRO A 59 8.40 -10.17 1.84
N GLY A 60 9.42 -10.36 2.68
CA GLY A 60 9.41 -9.86 4.05
C GLY A 60 8.62 -10.76 4.98
N ASP A 61 8.27 -10.20 6.12
CA ASP A 61 7.70 -10.96 7.23
C ASP A 61 6.18 -10.76 7.24
N GLU A 62 5.43 -11.86 7.34
CA GLU A 62 3.98 -11.80 7.53
C GLU A 62 3.67 -11.43 8.99
N ILE A 63 3.37 -10.16 9.23
CA ILE A 63 3.17 -9.61 10.58
C ILE A 63 1.69 -9.57 11.01
N TYR A 64 0.77 -9.87 10.08
CA TYR A 64 -0.66 -9.97 10.35
C TYR A 64 -1.30 -11.02 9.47
N ARG A 65 -2.18 -11.84 10.06
CA ARG A 65 -3.03 -12.80 9.35
C ARG A 65 -4.39 -12.89 10.04
N LYS A 66 -5.47 -12.67 9.29
CA LYS A 66 -6.84 -12.97 9.72
C LYS A 66 -7.64 -13.52 8.55
N GLY A 67 -7.95 -14.82 8.59
CA GLY A 67 -8.61 -15.50 7.47
C GLY A 67 -7.77 -15.39 6.19
N ASN A 68 -8.38 -14.89 5.12
CA ASN A 68 -7.71 -14.73 3.84
C ASN A 68 -6.90 -13.42 3.72
N ILE A 69 -6.92 -12.53 4.72
CA ILE A 69 -6.20 -11.25 4.69
C ILE A 69 -4.86 -11.35 5.43
N SER A 70 -3.81 -10.83 4.78
CA SER A 70 -2.47 -10.71 5.36
C SER A 70 -1.87 -9.33 5.17
N VAL A 71 -0.95 -8.96 6.07
CA VAL A 71 -0.04 -7.83 5.86
C VAL A 71 1.41 -8.29 6.00
N PHE A 72 2.21 -7.99 4.98
CA PHE A 72 3.63 -8.28 4.92
C PHE A 72 4.42 -6.99 5.18
N GLU A 73 5.35 -7.03 6.12
CA GLU A 73 6.34 -5.97 6.33
C GLU A 73 7.55 -6.22 5.44
N VAL A 74 7.78 -5.32 4.49
CA VAL A 74 8.86 -5.41 3.51
C VAL A 74 9.86 -4.29 3.76
N ASP A 75 11.08 -4.65 4.15
CA ASP A 75 12.18 -3.70 4.23
C ASP A 75 12.70 -3.34 2.82
N GLY A 76 12.63 -2.05 2.46
CA GLY A 76 13.07 -1.56 1.16
C GLY A 76 14.57 -1.70 0.91
N LYS A 77 15.40 -1.74 1.95
CA LYS A 77 16.84 -2.02 1.85
C LYS A 77 17.11 -3.50 1.55
N LYS A 78 16.34 -4.41 2.16
CA LYS A 78 16.49 -5.87 1.94
C LYS A 78 15.88 -6.31 0.61
N ASN A 79 14.77 -5.71 0.20
CA ASN A 79 13.98 -6.11 -0.97
C ASN A 79 13.88 -5.00 -2.03
N LYS A 80 15.02 -4.35 -2.33
CA LYS A 80 15.10 -3.15 -3.19
C LYS A 80 14.31 -3.27 -4.49
N ILE A 81 14.51 -4.36 -5.24
CA ILE A 81 13.86 -4.54 -6.56
C ILE A 81 12.33 -4.61 -6.43
N TYR A 82 11.83 -5.36 -5.43
CA TYR A 82 10.39 -5.48 -5.20
C TYR A 82 9.77 -4.12 -4.85
N CYS A 83 10.41 -3.39 -3.93
CA CYS A 83 9.93 -2.08 -3.49
C CYS A 83 10.00 -1.03 -4.60
N GLN A 84 11.03 -1.04 -5.45
CA GLN A 84 11.11 -0.18 -6.63
C GLN A 84 9.98 -0.48 -7.62
N ASN A 85 9.72 -1.75 -7.91
CA ASN A 85 8.60 -2.15 -8.77
C ASN A 85 7.25 -1.72 -8.18
N LEU A 86 7.07 -1.87 -6.87
CA LEU A 86 5.86 -1.41 -6.16
C LEU A 86 5.70 0.11 -6.24
N CYS A 87 6.79 0.88 -6.10
CA CYS A 87 6.76 2.32 -6.23
C CYS A 87 6.40 2.78 -7.65
N LEU A 88 6.98 2.14 -8.68
CA LEU A 88 6.66 2.42 -10.09
C LEU A 88 5.20 2.06 -10.41
N LEU A 89 4.70 0.94 -9.90
CA LEU A 89 3.29 0.56 -9.99
C LEU A 89 2.40 1.62 -9.32
N ALA A 90 2.75 2.02 -8.10
CA ALA A 90 1.95 2.98 -7.34
C ALA A 90 1.89 4.35 -8.01
N LYS A 91 2.98 4.79 -8.64
CA LYS A 91 3.06 6.08 -9.34
C LYS A 91 2.09 6.17 -10.53
N LEU A 92 1.63 5.04 -11.08
CA LEU A 92 0.56 5.03 -12.10
C LEU A 92 -0.80 5.49 -11.55
N PHE A 93 -0.99 5.48 -10.23
CA PHE A 93 -2.25 5.79 -9.54
C PHE A 93 -2.11 6.89 -8.48
N LEU A 94 -0.90 7.41 -8.27
CA LEU A 94 -0.60 8.49 -7.34
C LEU A 94 0.07 9.65 -8.08
N ASP A 95 -0.50 10.84 -7.95
CA ASP A 95 0.04 12.04 -8.60
C ASP A 95 1.36 12.49 -7.95
N HIS A 96 1.33 12.68 -6.63
CA HIS A 96 2.41 13.33 -5.87
C HIS A 96 3.50 12.40 -5.32
N LYS A 97 3.70 11.20 -5.90
CA LYS A 97 4.79 10.31 -5.46
C LYS A 97 6.11 10.72 -6.11
N THR A 98 7.09 11.12 -5.31
CA THR A 98 8.39 11.65 -5.78
C THR A 98 9.51 10.61 -5.71
N LEU A 99 9.50 9.73 -4.72
CA LEU A 99 10.54 8.71 -4.51
C LEU A 99 10.09 7.33 -5.00
N TYR A 100 10.84 6.78 -5.94
CA TYR A 100 10.59 5.46 -6.53
C TYR A 100 11.84 4.56 -6.68
N TYR A 101 13.05 5.13 -6.71
CA TYR A 101 14.30 4.35 -6.75
C TYR A 101 14.99 4.24 -5.39
N ASP A 102 14.96 5.30 -4.59
CA ASP A 102 15.52 5.33 -3.23
C ASP A 102 14.49 4.81 -2.23
N VAL A 103 14.46 3.49 -2.06
CA VAL A 103 13.46 2.76 -1.25
C VAL A 103 14.02 2.30 0.10
N GLU A 104 15.34 2.35 0.27
CA GLU A 104 16.08 1.93 1.46
C GLU A 104 15.62 2.60 2.76
N PRO A 105 15.22 3.89 2.77
CA PRO A 105 14.71 4.55 3.98
C PRO A 105 13.33 4.08 4.43
N PHE A 106 12.63 3.25 3.63
CA PHE A 106 11.22 2.93 3.85
C PHE A 106 11.00 1.47 4.27
N LEU A 107 9.98 1.28 5.09
CA LEU A 107 9.24 0.03 5.24
C LEU A 107 7.97 0.09 4.38
N PHE A 108 7.58 -1.04 3.81
CA PHE A 108 6.36 -1.18 3.02
C PHE A 108 5.47 -2.24 3.66
N TYR A 109 4.23 -1.89 3.92
CA TYR A 109 3.23 -2.79 4.51
C TYR A 109 2.25 -3.21 3.41
N ALA A 110 2.52 -4.36 2.80
CA ALA A 110 1.75 -4.88 1.67
C ALA A 110 0.59 -5.74 2.16
N MET A 111 -0.63 -5.29 1.92
CA MET A 111 -1.84 -6.03 2.23
C MET A 111 -2.22 -6.94 1.07
N THR A 112 -2.59 -8.17 1.38
CA THR A 112 -3.00 -9.17 0.39
C THR A 112 -4.30 -9.86 0.77
N GLU A 113 -4.98 -10.36 -0.24
CA GLU A 113 -6.07 -11.32 -0.12
C GLU A 113 -5.59 -12.65 -0.72
N SER A 114 -5.81 -13.76 -0.01
CA SER A 114 -5.35 -15.08 -0.41
C SER A 114 -6.46 -15.95 -0.99
N ASP A 115 -6.13 -16.67 -2.05
CA ASP A 115 -6.95 -17.75 -2.62
C ASP A 115 -6.09 -19.00 -2.90
N SER A 116 -6.64 -19.98 -3.62
CA SER A 116 -5.94 -21.21 -3.98
C SER A 116 -4.66 -21.04 -4.81
N THR A 117 -4.45 -19.87 -5.42
CA THR A 117 -3.35 -19.58 -6.35
C THR A 117 -2.21 -18.76 -5.73
N GLY A 118 -2.48 -18.05 -4.63
CA GLY A 118 -1.50 -17.27 -3.88
C GLY A 118 -2.11 -16.14 -3.07
N CYS A 119 -1.27 -15.19 -2.65
CA CYS A 119 -1.65 -13.96 -1.97
C CYS A 119 -1.58 -12.80 -2.96
N HIS A 120 -2.74 -12.26 -3.34
CA HIS A 120 -2.91 -11.21 -4.34
C HIS A 120 -2.77 -9.84 -3.69
N LEU A 121 -1.94 -8.96 -4.27
CA LEU A 121 -1.75 -7.61 -3.77
C LEU A 121 -3.06 -6.81 -3.84
N VAL A 122 -3.56 -6.41 -2.67
CA VAL A 122 -4.76 -5.56 -2.53
C VAL A 122 -4.37 -4.10 -2.48
N GLY A 123 -3.28 -3.78 -1.79
CA GLY A 123 -2.80 -2.43 -1.59
C GLY A 123 -1.60 -2.41 -0.66
N TYR A 124 -1.07 -1.23 -0.40
CA TYR A 124 0.02 -1.05 0.54
C TYR A 124 0.02 0.36 1.13
N PHE A 125 0.78 0.54 2.19
CA PHE A 125 1.34 1.84 2.53
C PHE A 125 2.84 1.75 2.79
N SER A 126 3.57 2.84 2.56
CA SER A 126 4.98 2.97 2.95
C SER A 126 5.12 3.87 4.16
N LYS A 127 6.15 3.63 4.97
CA LYS A 127 6.49 4.39 6.18
C LYS A 127 7.99 4.60 6.22
N GLU A 128 8.43 5.83 6.47
CA GLU A 128 9.84 6.09 6.75
C GLU A 128 10.28 5.35 8.01
N LYS A 129 11.44 4.71 7.98
CA LYS A 129 12.04 4.07 9.17
C LYS A 129 12.29 5.07 10.28
N ASN A 130 12.67 6.30 9.92
CA ASN A 130 12.93 7.41 10.82
C ASN A 130 12.25 8.67 10.28
N SER A 131 11.03 8.97 10.72
CA SER A 131 10.33 10.20 10.33
C SER A 131 10.49 11.27 11.41
N PHE A 132 11.17 12.39 11.09
CA PHE A 132 11.34 13.52 12.01
C PHE A 132 10.04 14.25 12.32
N LEU A 133 9.04 14.13 11.44
CA LEU A 133 7.73 14.77 11.57
C LEU A 133 6.65 13.83 12.14
N ASN A 134 7.05 12.63 12.61
CA ASN A 134 6.15 11.58 13.09
C ASN A 134 5.07 11.19 12.06
N TYR A 135 5.44 11.14 10.78
CA TYR A 135 4.54 10.56 9.78
C TYR A 135 4.50 9.04 9.92
N ASN A 136 3.32 8.47 10.12
CA ASN A 136 3.13 7.02 10.18
C ASN A 136 2.82 6.41 8.81
N VAL A 137 2.55 7.24 7.80
CA VAL A 137 2.32 6.87 6.41
C VAL A 137 2.94 7.93 5.49
N SER A 138 3.76 7.50 4.53
CA SER A 138 4.31 8.35 3.46
C SER A 138 3.48 8.28 2.18
N CYS A 139 3.10 7.07 1.77
CA CYS A 139 2.21 6.83 0.63
C CYS A 139 1.25 5.71 1.00
N ILE A 140 0.01 5.78 0.53
CA ILE A 140 -0.99 4.73 0.71
C ILE A 140 -1.75 4.54 -0.60
N LEU A 141 -1.97 3.28 -0.98
CA LEU A 141 -2.67 2.92 -2.21
C LEU A 141 -3.47 1.64 -1.99
N THR A 142 -4.71 1.65 -2.43
CA THR A 142 -5.48 0.43 -2.74
C THR A 142 -5.45 0.25 -4.26
N MET A 143 -5.20 -0.96 -4.74
CA MET A 143 -5.21 -1.23 -6.18
C MET A 143 -6.60 -0.94 -6.77
N PRO A 144 -6.72 -0.41 -8.00
CA PRO A 144 -7.99 0.05 -8.57
C PRO A 144 -9.14 -0.97 -8.48
N GLN A 145 -8.87 -2.25 -8.75
CA GLN A 145 -9.86 -3.33 -8.71
C GLN A 145 -10.40 -3.64 -7.29
N TYR A 146 -9.75 -3.12 -6.24
CA TYR A 146 -10.14 -3.31 -4.84
C TYR A 146 -10.57 -2.00 -4.16
N MET A 147 -10.66 -0.89 -4.92
CA MET A 147 -11.10 0.39 -4.36
C MET A 147 -12.57 0.35 -3.94
N ARG A 148 -12.93 1.16 -2.93
CA ARG A 148 -14.29 1.29 -2.37
C ARG A 148 -14.89 0.01 -1.77
N GLN A 149 -14.07 -0.98 -1.43
CA GLN A 149 -14.49 -2.23 -0.79
C GLN A 149 -14.09 -2.33 0.70
N GLY A 150 -13.60 -1.23 1.30
CA GLY A 150 -13.20 -1.18 2.71
C GLY A 150 -11.69 -1.39 2.96
N TYR A 151 -10.95 -1.95 2.00
CA TYR A 151 -9.50 -2.20 2.14
C TYR A 151 -8.66 -0.96 2.43
N GLY A 152 -8.97 0.19 1.83
CA GLY A 152 -8.29 1.45 2.14
C GLY A 152 -8.43 1.86 3.60
N LYS A 153 -9.60 1.59 4.21
CA LYS A 153 -9.84 1.83 5.63
C LYS A 153 -9.04 0.86 6.50
N MET A 154 -8.95 -0.41 6.10
CA MET A 154 -8.15 -1.41 6.81
C MET A 154 -6.65 -1.06 6.78
N LEU A 155 -6.14 -0.56 5.65
CA LEU A 155 -4.76 -0.07 5.54
C LEU A 155 -4.50 1.11 6.48
N ILE A 156 -5.43 2.08 6.53
CA ILE A 156 -5.35 3.21 7.47
C ILE A 156 -5.36 2.72 8.91
N ASP A 157 -6.32 1.87 9.28
CA ASP A 157 -6.45 1.30 10.63
C ASP A 157 -5.17 0.55 11.04
N PHE A 158 -4.61 -0.25 10.14
CA PHE A 158 -3.35 -0.96 10.38
C PHE A 158 -2.17 -0.01 10.62
N SER A 159 -2.09 1.11 9.88
CA SER A 159 -1.04 2.11 10.11
C SER A 159 -1.13 2.77 11.50
N TYR A 160 -2.34 2.97 12.02
CA TYR A 160 -2.55 3.47 13.38
C TYR A 160 -2.31 2.38 14.43
N LEU A 161 -2.62 1.12 14.13
CA LEU A 161 -2.30 -0.01 15.00
C LEU A 161 -0.78 -0.09 15.25
N LEU A 162 0.03 0.07 14.20
CA LEU A 162 1.49 0.15 14.34
C LEU A 162 1.91 1.31 15.23
N SER A 163 1.35 2.50 15.02
CA SER A 163 1.62 3.67 15.88
C SER A 163 1.25 3.41 17.35
N LYS A 164 0.13 2.74 17.61
CA LYS A 164 -0.29 2.35 18.96
C LYS A 164 0.71 1.40 19.62
N VAL A 165 1.18 0.38 18.89
CA VAL A 165 2.19 -0.58 19.37
C VAL A 165 3.54 0.10 19.62
N GLU A 166 3.89 1.10 18.80
CA GLU A 166 5.11 1.91 18.96
C GLU A 166 5.00 2.98 20.07
N GLU A 167 3.86 3.09 20.75
CA GLU A 167 3.56 4.15 21.73
C GLU A 167 3.77 5.57 21.16
N LYS A 168 3.38 5.76 19.89
CA LYS A 168 3.51 7.04 19.17
C LYS A 168 2.17 7.50 18.62
N VAL A 169 2.02 8.82 18.53
CA VAL A 169 1.01 9.44 17.67
C VAL A 169 1.57 9.61 16.26
N GLY A 170 0.71 9.51 15.25
CA GLY A 170 1.10 9.62 13.86
C GLY A 170 0.04 10.29 13.00
N SER A 171 0.48 10.84 11.88
CA SER A 171 -0.37 11.39 10.82
C SER A 171 0.16 10.92 9.47
N PRO A 172 -0.69 10.82 8.43
CA PRO A 172 -0.18 10.72 7.08
C PRO A 172 0.64 11.96 6.69
N GLU A 173 1.63 11.75 5.84
CA GLU A 173 2.40 12.78 5.14
C GLU A 173 1.47 13.64 4.27
N ARG A 174 1.85 14.91 4.08
CA ARG A 174 1.14 15.88 3.25
C ARG A 174 1.97 16.25 2.02
N PRO A 175 1.33 16.52 0.86
CA PRO A 175 -0.11 16.54 0.63
C PRO A 175 -0.72 15.14 0.44
N LEU A 176 -1.92 14.93 0.98
CA LEU A 176 -2.75 13.77 0.65
C LEU A 176 -3.42 13.97 -0.71
N SER A 177 -3.66 12.88 -1.44
CA SER A 177 -4.58 12.89 -2.58
C SER A 177 -6.03 13.14 -2.12
N ASP A 178 -6.90 13.63 -3.00
CA ASP A 178 -8.32 13.86 -2.67
C ASP A 178 -9.00 12.60 -2.11
N LEU A 179 -8.76 11.45 -2.75
CA LEU A 179 -9.26 10.15 -2.27
C LEU A 179 -8.66 9.75 -0.93
N GLY A 180 -7.38 10.04 -0.71
CA GLY A 180 -6.71 9.85 0.58
C GLY A 180 -7.37 10.68 1.67
N LEU A 181 -7.57 11.97 1.44
CA LEU A 181 -8.18 12.88 2.40
C LEU A 181 -9.62 12.47 2.77
N ILE A 182 -10.43 12.08 1.79
CA ILE A 182 -11.80 11.57 2.04
C ILE A 182 -11.75 10.31 2.90
N SER A 183 -10.83 9.38 2.60
CA SER A 183 -10.68 8.12 3.33
C SER A 183 -10.24 8.34 4.78
N TYR A 184 -9.25 9.20 5.02
CA TYR A 184 -8.80 9.55 6.37
C TYR A 184 -9.88 10.27 7.17
N ARG A 185 -10.61 11.23 6.58
CA ARG A 185 -11.73 11.90 7.25
C ARG A 185 -12.84 10.93 7.66
N SER A 186 -13.19 9.99 6.78
CA SER A 186 -14.17 8.94 7.07
C SER A 186 -13.69 8.03 8.20
N TYR A 187 -12.42 7.63 8.18
CA TYR A 187 -11.79 6.82 9.22
C TYR A 187 -11.80 7.53 10.58
N TRP A 188 -11.29 8.76 10.66
CA TRP A 188 -11.25 9.52 11.92
C TRP A 188 -12.63 9.76 12.50
N LYS A 189 -13.63 10.05 11.65
CA LYS A 189 -15.02 10.18 12.09
C LYS A 189 -15.52 8.89 12.75
N GLU A 190 -15.28 7.73 12.14
CA GLU A 190 -15.70 6.45 12.71
C GLU A 190 -14.99 6.13 14.03
N VAL A 191 -13.67 6.32 14.09
CA VAL A 191 -12.89 6.03 15.31
C VAL A 191 -13.35 6.93 16.46
N LEU A 192 -13.57 8.22 16.19
CA LEU A 192 -14.07 9.16 17.20
C LEU A 192 -15.47 8.77 17.69
N LEU A 193 -16.39 8.45 16.77
CA LEU A 193 -17.74 8.04 17.15
C LEU A 193 -17.75 6.75 17.96
N ARG A 194 -16.92 5.77 17.58
CA ARG A 194 -16.75 4.52 18.34
C ARG A 194 -16.24 4.81 19.76
N TYR A 195 -15.19 5.63 19.86
CA TYR A 195 -14.65 6.02 21.16
C TYR A 195 -15.70 6.72 22.03
N LEU A 196 -16.44 7.69 21.47
CA LEU A 196 -17.49 8.42 22.21
C LEU A 196 -18.69 7.54 22.60
N HIS A 197 -19.00 6.52 21.80
CA HIS A 197 -20.04 5.55 22.13
C HIS A 197 -19.66 4.70 23.34
N ASP A 198 -18.39 4.28 23.41
CA ASP A 198 -17.89 3.42 24.48
C ASP A 198 -17.52 4.22 25.75
N PHE A 199 -17.27 5.53 25.62
CA PHE A 199 -16.84 6.40 26.71
C PHE A 199 -17.97 6.70 27.71
N GLN A 200 -17.73 6.38 29.00
CA GLN A 200 -18.69 6.56 30.09
C GLN A 200 -18.46 7.83 30.94
N GLY A 201 -17.39 8.58 30.68
CA GLY A 201 -17.08 9.80 31.44
C GLY A 201 -17.94 10.99 31.01
N LYS A 202 -17.92 12.05 31.84
CA LYS A 202 -18.66 13.29 31.56
C LYS A 202 -17.86 14.30 30.74
N GLU A 203 -16.53 14.20 30.74
CA GLU A 203 -15.61 15.14 30.10
C GLU A 203 -14.45 14.38 29.44
N ILE A 204 -14.02 14.83 28.26
CA ILE A 204 -12.89 14.29 27.50
C ILE A 204 -11.95 15.45 27.16
N SER A 205 -10.64 15.22 27.35
CA SER A 205 -9.61 16.10 26.78
C SER A 205 -9.03 15.48 25.51
N ILE A 206 -8.50 16.32 24.60
CA ILE A 206 -7.87 15.85 23.36
C ILE A 206 -6.66 14.93 23.64
N LYS A 207 -5.92 15.19 24.73
CA LYS A 207 -4.81 14.33 25.18
C LYS A 207 -5.28 13.07 25.91
N GLY A 208 -6.53 13.01 26.37
CA GLY A 208 -7.07 11.91 27.18
C GLY A 208 -7.21 10.56 26.47
N GLN A 209 -6.70 10.42 25.24
CA GLN A 209 -6.65 9.14 24.53
C GLN A 209 -5.59 8.16 25.07
N ASP A 210 -4.89 8.49 26.16
CA ASP A 210 -3.81 7.68 26.76
C ASP A 210 -4.28 6.50 27.63
N SER A 211 -5.51 6.01 27.48
CA SER A 211 -6.05 4.95 28.38
C SER A 211 -6.72 3.75 27.72
N LEU A 212 -6.44 3.49 26.43
CA LEU A 212 -6.75 2.19 25.82
C LEU A 212 -5.49 1.32 25.77
N LYS A 213 -5.07 0.82 26.94
CA LYS A 213 -4.26 -0.42 27.01
C LYS A 213 -5.06 -1.57 26.40
#